data_AF-A0A2S9FBK5-F1
#
_entry.id   AF-A0A2S9FBK5-F1
#
_cell.length_a   1.000
_cell.length_b   1.000
_cell.length_c   1.000
_cell.angle_alpha   90.00
_cell.angle_beta   90.00
_cell.angle_gamma   90.00
#
_symmetry.space_group_name_H-M   'P 1'
#
loop_
_entity.id
_entity.type
_entity.pdbx_description
1 polymer ?
#
loop_
_entity_poly.entity_id
_entity_poly.type
_entity_poly.pdbx_seq_one_letter_code
_entity_poly.pdbx_strand_id
1 'polypeptide(L)'
;PGDQLTTGQAIGKLGNSGNTDAPHLHFHIMSTPDPLRSDGLPFLFSSYRLDSRLSGDSDGLLDGEPAELVPGFAPRDESDTSPVVYDVMTYADR
;
A
#
# COMPACT_ATOMS: atom_id res chain seq x y z
N PRO A 1 8.69 -3.77 23.67
CA PRO A 1 7.22 -3.66 23.49
C PRO A 1 6.65 -2.51 24.32
N GLY A 2 5.76 -1.71 23.72
CA GLY A 2 5.27 -0.45 24.31
C GLY A 2 5.99 0.81 23.82
N ASP A 3 6.89 0.66 22.86
CA ASP A 3 7.62 1.76 22.22
C ASP A 3 6.63 2.72 21.54
N GLN A 4 6.78 4.01 21.82
CA GLN A 4 6.03 5.06 21.13
C GLN A 4 6.78 5.42 19.85
N LEU A 5 6.08 5.34 18.72
CA LEU A 5 6.64 5.57 17.40
C LEU A 5 6.22 6.94 16.86
N THR A 6 7.00 7.47 15.94
CA THR A 6 6.67 8.68 15.19
C THR A 6 6.56 8.38 13.69
N THR A 7 5.81 9.21 12.95
CA THR A 7 5.74 9.10 11.49
C THR A 7 7.13 9.20 10.88
N GLY A 8 7.44 8.33 9.91
CA GLY A 8 8.75 8.25 9.25
C GLY A 8 9.77 7.36 9.97
N GLN A 9 9.49 6.91 11.20
CA GLN A 9 10.36 5.96 11.89
C GLN A 9 10.36 4.60 11.19
N ALA A 10 11.54 4.14 10.76
CA ALA A 10 11.71 2.81 10.20
C ALA A 10 11.48 1.73 11.28
N ILE A 11 10.51 0.84 11.04
CA ILE A 11 10.14 -0.24 11.98
C ILE A 11 10.52 -1.64 11.47
N GLY A 12 11.03 -1.74 10.24
CA GLY A 12 11.40 -3.01 9.62
C GLY A 12 11.71 -2.87 8.14
N LYS A 13 12.01 -4.02 7.52
CA LYS A 13 12.13 -4.18 6.07
C LYS A 13 10.97 -5.06 5.58
N LEU A 14 10.58 -4.89 4.32
CA LEU A 14 9.62 -5.80 3.69
C LEU A 14 10.17 -7.22 3.67
N GLY A 15 9.27 -8.20 3.73
CA GLY A 15 9.59 -9.62 3.72
C GLY A 15 8.47 -10.42 3.08
N ASN A 16 8.60 -11.74 3.15
CA ASN A 16 7.63 -12.70 2.60
C ASN A 16 7.38 -13.81 3.63
N SER A 17 6.77 -13.47 4.76
CA SER A 17 6.53 -14.39 5.89
C SER A 17 5.06 -14.77 5.99
N GLY A 18 4.77 -16.03 6.30
CA GLY A 18 3.40 -16.54 6.42
C GLY A 18 2.94 -17.26 5.15
N ASN A 19 1.63 -17.30 4.92
CA ASN A 19 1.05 -17.80 3.66
C ASN A 19 0.91 -16.63 2.67
N THR A 20 1.89 -16.46 1.80
CA THR A 20 2.04 -15.28 0.92
C THR A 20 2.79 -15.66 -0.35
N ASP A 21 2.42 -15.04 -1.48
CA ASP A 21 2.95 -15.38 -2.80
C ASP A 21 4.22 -14.58 -3.16
N ALA A 22 4.34 -13.32 -2.70
CA ALA A 22 5.49 -12.47 -2.99
C ALA A 22 5.78 -11.47 -1.85
N PRO A 23 7.00 -10.89 -1.78
CA PRO A 23 7.33 -9.89 -0.77
C PRO A 23 6.45 -8.64 -0.86
N HIS A 24 5.74 -8.30 0.21
CA HIS A 24 4.88 -7.10 0.25
C HIS A 24 4.66 -6.59 1.68
N LEU A 25 4.06 -5.40 1.80
CA LEU A 25 3.55 -4.88 3.06
C LEU A 25 2.05 -5.16 3.16
N HIS A 26 1.64 -6.02 4.09
CA HIS A 26 0.25 -6.04 4.52
C HIS A 26 0.04 -4.96 5.59
N PHE A 27 -0.84 -4.00 5.32
CA PHE A 27 -1.18 -2.91 6.23
C PHE A 27 -2.67 -2.97 6.59
N HIS A 28 -2.98 -2.91 7.88
CA HIS A 28 -4.33 -3.10 8.39
C HIS A 28 -4.59 -2.14 9.55
N ILE A 29 -5.76 -1.49 9.57
CA ILE A 29 -6.21 -0.62 10.65
C ILE A 29 -7.50 -1.18 11.23
N MET A 30 -7.51 -1.39 12.54
CA MET A 30 -8.54 -2.15 13.24
C MET A 30 -8.99 -1.43 14.52
N SER A 31 -10.28 -1.49 14.84
CA SER A 31 -10.91 -0.76 15.96
C SER A 31 -10.58 -1.32 17.35
N THR A 32 -10.23 -2.60 17.45
CA THR A 32 -9.81 -3.27 18.68
C THR A 32 -8.61 -4.20 18.42
N PRO A 33 -7.86 -4.63 19.46
CA PRO A 33 -6.73 -5.57 19.31
C PRO A 33 -7.10 -7.01 18.97
N ASP A 34 -8.36 -7.43 19.09
CA ASP A 34 -8.82 -8.79 18.77
C ASP A 34 -9.27 -8.85 17.29
N PRO A 35 -8.50 -9.48 16.38
CA PRO A 35 -8.82 -9.47 14.94
C PRO A 35 -10.17 -10.09 14.60
N LEU A 36 -10.66 -11.04 15.40
CA LEU A 36 -11.94 -11.71 15.16
C LEU A 36 -13.14 -10.89 15.67
N ARG A 37 -12.88 -9.83 16.44
CA ARG A 37 -13.89 -8.96 17.04
C ARG A 37 -13.63 -7.48 16.74
N SER A 38 -12.98 -7.21 15.60
CA SER A 38 -12.60 -5.88 15.19
C SER A 38 -13.23 -5.50 13.87
N ASP A 39 -13.44 -4.20 13.68
CA ASP A 39 -13.88 -3.62 12.42
C ASP A 39 -12.69 -2.96 11.73
N GLY A 40 -12.65 -3.06 10.40
CA GLY A 40 -11.74 -2.24 9.59
C GLY A 40 -12.12 -0.77 9.68
N LEU A 41 -11.16 0.09 9.97
CA LEU A 41 -11.40 1.54 10.04
C LEU A 41 -11.01 2.21 8.71
N PRO A 42 -11.75 3.25 8.27
CA PRO A 42 -11.35 4.03 7.10
C PRO A 42 -10.08 4.82 7.38
N PHE A 43 -9.28 5.03 6.33
CA PHE A 43 -8.09 5.87 6.38
C PHE A 43 -7.91 6.59 5.05
N LEU A 44 -7.07 7.62 5.05
CA LEU A 44 -6.68 8.38 3.86
C LEU A 44 -5.17 8.37 3.72
N PHE A 45 -4.66 8.43 2.50
CA PHE A 45 -3.26 8.79 2.26
C PHE A 45 -3.14 10.32 2.22
N SER A 46 -2.28 10.88 3.07
CA SER A 46 -2.14 12.34 3.19
C SER A 46 -1.68 13.03 1.90
N SER A 47 -0.68 12.47 1.21
CA SER A 47 -0.24 12.97 -0.10
C SER A 47 0.57 11.92 -0.85
N TYR A 48 0.38 11.81 -2.16
CA TYR A 48 1.21 10.99 -3.05
C TYR A 48 1.09 11.50 -4.48
N ARG A 49 2.03 11.08 -5.33
CA ARG A 49 1.90 11.23 -6.77
C ARG A 49 1.30 9.95 -7.33
N LEU A 50 0.15 10.05 -8.00
CA LEU A 50 -0.45 8.96 -8.76
C LEU A 50 0.23 8.92 -10.14
N ASP A 51 1.12 7.95 -10.34
CA ASP A 51 1.89 7.83 -11.56
C ASP A 51 1.17 7.02 -12.64
N SER A 52 0.46 5.97 -12.24
CA SER A 52 -0.30 5.12 -13.17
C SER A 52 -1.29 4.21 -12.45
N ARG A 53 -1.93 3.32 -13.22
CA ARG A 53 -2.72 2.18 -12.76
C ARG A 53 -2.31 0.93 -13.51
N LEU A 54 -2.48 -0.24 -12.88
CA LEU A 54 -2.40 -1.49 -13.62
C LEU A 54 -3.56 -1.59 -14.61
N SER A 55 -3.29 -2.06 -15.82
CA SER A 55 -4.31 -2.31 -16.85
C SER A 55 -4.98 -3.67 -16.73
N GLY A 56 -4.42 -4.57 -15.92
CA GLY A 56 -4.89 -5.94 -15.68
C GLY A 56 -4.83 -6.31 -14.21
N ASP A 57 -4.83 -7.62 -13.93
CA ASP A 57 -4.57 -8.13 -12.59
C ASP A 57 -3.09 -7.93 -12.19
N SER A 58 -2.75 -8.38 -10.98
CA SER A 58 -1.40 -8.27 -10.43
C SER A 58 -0.62 -9.59 -10.46
N ASP A 59 -1.14 -10.65 -11.08
CA ASP A 59 -0.55 -11.99 -10.94
C ASP A 59 0.87 -12.05 -11.50
N GLY A 60 1.07 -11.48 -12.70
CA GLY A 60 2.40 -11.37 -13.30
C GLY A 60 3.37 -10.56 -12.43
N LEU A 61 2.90 -9.53 -11.72
CA LEU A 61 3.74 -8.74 -10.80
C LEU A 61 4.21 -9.59 -9.62
N LEU A 62 3.37 -10.50 -9.11
CA LEU A 62 3.75 -11.43 -8.04
C LEU A 62 4.80 -12.44 -8.51
N ASP A 63 4.76 -12.82 -9.79
CA ASP A 63 5.77 -13.67 -10.43
C ASP A 63 7.06 -12.93 -10.81
N GLY A 64 7.11 -11.60 -10.60
CA GLY A 64 8.28 -10.75 -10.86
C GLY A 64 8.34 -10.18 -12.28
N GLU A 65 7.27 -10.30 -13.06
CA GLU A 65 7.13 -9.67 -14.36
C GLU A 65 6.91 -8.15 -14.22
N PRO A 66 7.24 -7.36 -15.26
CA PRO A 66 6.96 -5.92 -15.25
C PRO A 66 5.47 -5.62 -15.10
N ALA A 67 5.14 -4.57 -14.35
CA ALA A 67 3.77 -4.09 -14.21
C ALA A 67 3.19 -3.62 -15.55
N GLU A 68 2.04 -4.17 -15.94
CA GLU A 68 1.29 -3.69 -17.11
C GLU A 68 0.51 -2.44 -16.75
N LEU A 69 0.90 -1.29 -17.32
CA LEU A 69 0.36 0.03 -16.98
C LEU A 69 -0.67 0.52 -17.99
N VAL A 70 -1.68 1.25 -17.51
CA VAL A 70 -2.66 1.94 -18.37
C VAL A 70 -1.95 2.92 -19.31
N PRO A 71 -2.08 2.76 -20.65
CA PRO A 71 -1.47 3.67 -21.61
C PRO A 71 -2.05 5.08 -21.54
N GLY A 72 -1.19 6.09 -21.67
CA GLY A 72 -1.62 7.49 -21.70
C GLY A 72 -2.19 8.01 -20.38
N PHE A 73 -1.94 7.31 -19.27
CA PHE A 73 -2.30 7.80 -17.94
C PHE A 73 -1.62 9.14 -17.68
N ALA A 74 -2.39 10.13 -17.22
CA ALA A 74 -1.89 11.45 -16.88
C ALA A 74 -1.54 11.49 -15.38
N PRO A 75 -0.24 11.56 -15.01
CA PRO A 75 0.14 11.60 -13.61
C PRO A 75 -0.36 12.86 -12.92
N ARG A 76 -0.68 12.76 -11.64
CA ARG A 76 -1.17 13.88 -10.84
C ARG A 76 -0.86 13.69 -9.36
N ASP A 77 -0.77 14.80 -8.65
CA ASP A 77 -0.64 14.79 -7.20
C ASP A 77 -2.02 14.67 -6.56
N GLU A 78 -2.13 13.80 -5.56
CA GLU A 78 -3.35 13.52 -4.83
C GLU A 78 -3.10 13.73 -3.33
N SER A 79 -4.14 14.13 -2.61
CA SER A 79 -4.11 14.33 -1.15
C SER A 79 -5.43 13.94 -0.53
N ASP A 80 -5.37 13.36 0.68
CA ASP A 80 -6.53 13.00 1.49
C ASP A 80 -7.54 12.06 0.79
N THR A 81 -7.04 11.03 0.10
CA THR A 81 -7.87 10.10 -0.70
C THR A 81 -7.86 8.65 -0.16
N SER A 82 -8.95 7.92 -0.42
CA SER A 82 -9.11 6.48 -0.17
C SER A 82 -10.13 5.81 -1.11
N PRO A 83 -10.13 4.46 -1.20
CA PRO A 83 -8.97 3.57 -1.23
C PRO A 83 -8.33 3.56 -2.62
N VAL A 84 -7.07 3.14 -2.68
CA VAL A 84 -6.28 3.00 -3.91
C VAL A 84 -6.19 1.53 -4.30
N VAL A 85 -6.61 1.20 -5.51
CA VAL A 85 -6.69 -0.18 -6.01
C VAL A 85 -5.99 -0.21 -7.35
N TYR A 86 -4.98 -1.07 -7.47
CA TYR A 86 -4.11 -1.15 -8.65
C TYR A 86 -3.41 0.17 -9.03
N ASP A 87 -3.35 1.14 -8.12
CA ASP A 87 -2.67 2.41 -8.35
C ASP A 87 -1.15 2.24 -8.15
N VAL A 88 -0.38 2.80 -9.07
CA VAL A 88 1.07 2.94 -8.96
C VAL A 88 1.35 4.35 -8.44
N MET A 89 1.93 4.42 -7.25
CA MET A 89 2.11 5.67 -6.52
C MET A 89 3.56 5.87 -6.14
N THR A 90 4.04 7.11 -6.28
CA THR A 90 5.30 7.54 -5.69
C THR A 90 5.02 8.44 -4.50
N TYR A 91 5.68 8.15 -3.38
CA TYR A 91 5.70 9.01 -2.21
C TYR A 91 6.98 9.83 -2.29
N ALA A 92 6.87 11.16 -2.17
CA ALA A 92 8.06 11.99 -2.04
C ALA A 92 8.87 11.52 -0.82
N ASP A 93 10.19 11.58 -0.91
CA ASP A 93 11.08 11.31 0.23
C ASP A 93 10.65 12.23 1.38
N ARG A 94 10.03 11.65 2.42
CA ARG A 94 9.69 12.34 3.66
C ARG A 94 10.76 12.07 4.71
#